data_AF-A0AB38ZA11-F1
#
_entry.id   AF-A0AB38ZA11-F1
#
_cell.length_a   1.000
_cell.length_b   1.000
_cell.length_c   1.000
_cell.angle_alpha   90.00
_cell.angle_beta   90.00
_cell.angle_gamma   90.00
#
_symmetry.space_group_name_H-M   'P 1'
#
loop_
_entity.id
_entity.type
_entity.pdbx_description
1 polymer ?
#
loop_
_entity_poly.entity_id
_entity_poly.type
_entity_poly.pdbx_seq_one_letter_code
_entity_poly.pdbx_strand_id
1 'polypeptide(L)'
;MVAIWGFIGPEGAGKTTAMTWFMEYHMALGGTCRSFPGYELYSPHGALVQDIDIKELIRMSGELKNVVVGIDEIQQFNDSSRHMTTINQLTGYVGMQRRKLSLGIFYTLQNWMWLYDRMRWLTHLLTVCSDLHFSPWGKENHIRQGEYMSIITYDCKGFLTGQPWSPLTSMVLRPRELWPYYRSYNVIGIFEGQERIQIKKRLTVYDLNKAEPTFEQIRDASEDTPPVGLKAPRMTESEVELYQRLSDQGVPMSDIREIRKMKQGV
;
A
#
# COMPACT_ATOMS: atom_id res chain seq x y z
N MET A 1 -10.39 -11.86 -13.90
CA MET A 1 -9.02 -11.54 -14.35
C MET A 1 -8.45 -10.47 -13.43
N VAL A 2 -7.21 -10.61 -13.01
CA VAL A 2 -6.66 -9.77 -11.95
C VAL A 2 -5.43 -9.01 -12.47
N ALA A 3 -5.58 -7.70 -12.63
CA ALA A 3 -4.58 -6.80 -13.20
C ALA A 3 -4.32 -5.58 -12.31
N ILE A 4 -3.20 -4.89 -12.56
CA ILE A 4 -3.04 -3.51 -12.11
C ILE A 4 -3.53 -2.62 -13.24
N TRP A 5 -4.53 -1.79 -12.98
CA TRP A 5 -5.20 -0.96 -13.97
C TRP A 5 -5.25 0.50 -13.51
N GLY A 6 -4.64 1.40 -14.28
CA GLY A 6 -4.73 2.84 -14.05
C GLY A 6 -5.79 3.52 -14.92
N PHE A 7 -6.54 4.46 -14.34
CA PHE A 7 -7.52 5.30 -15.02
C PHE A 7 -7.07 6.77 -14.95
N ILE A 8 -6.74 7.35 -16.11
CA ILE A 8 -6.18 8.70 -16.22
C ILE A 8 -7.04 9.64 -17.05
N GLY A 9 -6.87 10.94 -16.83
CA GLY A 9 -7.59 11.97 -17.58
C GLY A 9 -7.77 13.24 -16.76
N PRO A 10 -8.18 14.35 -17.41
CA PRO A 10 -8.41 15.62 -16.73
C PRO A 10 -9.53 15.51 -15.68
N GLU A 11 -9.67 16.56 -14.87
CA GLU A 11 -10.79 16.68 -13.94
C GLU A 11 -12.13 16.63 -14.70
N GLY A 12 -13.12 15.93 -14.13
CA GLY A 12 -14.40 15.71 -14.80
C GLY A 12 -14.40 14.70 -15.95
N ALA A 13 -13.24 14.11 -16.31
CA ALA A 13 -13.15 13.16 -17.43
C ALA A 13 -13.75 11.77 -17.17
N GLY A 14 -14.17 11.47 -15.92
CA GLY A 14 -14.81 10.19 -15.61
C GLY A 14 -13.92 9.07 -15.10
N LYS A 15 -12.73 9.36 -14.59
CA LYS A 15 -11.78 8.33 -14.15
C LYS A 15 -12.38 7.36 -13.14
N THR A 16 -12.99 7.91 -12.08
CA THR A 16 -13.63 7.12 -11.02
C THR A 16 -14.80 6.32 -11.59
N THR A 17 -15.63 6.93 -12.43
CA THR A 17 -16.74 6.25 -13.13
C THR A 17 -16.25 5.06 -13.95
N ALA A 18 -15.18 5.23 -14.73
CA ALA A 18 -14.58 4.16 -15.52
C ALA A 18 -14.07 3.04 -14.62
N MET A 19 -13.34 3.39 -13.55
CA MET A 19 -12.90 2.43 -12.54
C MET A 19 -14.07 1.65 -11.94
N THR A 20 -15.12 2.34 -11.49
CA THR A 20 -16.34 1.74 -10.93
C THR A 20 -16.98 0.76 -11.92
N TRP A 21 -17.10 1.12 -13.20
CA TRP A 21 -17.65 0.24 -14.23
C TRP A 21 -16.90 -1.09 -14.33
N PHE A 22 -15.56 -1.07 -14.35
CA PHE A 22 -14.77 -2.31 -14.40
C PHE A 22 -14.83 -3.10 -13.08
N MET A 23 -14.97 -2.44 -11.94
CA MET A 23 -15.18 -3.11 -10.65
C MET A 23 -16.55 -3.78 -10.58
N GLU A 24 -17.60 -3.09 -11.02
CA GLU A 24 -18.95 -3.66 -11.14
C GLU A 24 -18.97 -4.86 -12.08
N TYR A 25 -18.34 -4.72 -13.25
CA TYR A 25 -18.19 -5.83 -14.18
C TYR A 25 -17.45 -7.02 -13.54
N HIS A 26 -16.42 -6.77 -12.74
CA HIS A 26 -15.73 -7.83 -12.01
C HIS A 26 -16.64 -8.52 -10.97
N MET A 27 -17.42 -7.75 -10.21
CA MET A 27 -18.38 -8.29 -9.25
C MET A 27 -19.49 -9.08 -9.93
N ALA A 28 -19.99 -8.61 -11.07
CA ALA A 28 -21.01 -9.31 -11.87
C ALA A 28 -20.52 -10.68 -12.38
N LEU A 29 -19.21 -10.84 -12.59
CA LEU A 29 -18.58 -12.11 -12.93
C LEU A 29 -18.27 -13.01 -11.70
N GLY A 30 -18.76 -12.65 -10.51
CA GLY A 30 -18.53 -13.38 -9.27
C GLY A 30 -17.22 -13.04 -8.57
N GLY A 31 -16.56 -11.95 -8.95
CA GLY A 31 -15.35 -11.46 -8.30
C GLY A 31 -15.62 -10.68 -7.00
N THR A 32 -14.59 -10.52 -6.18
CA THR A 32 -14.67 -9.75 -4.93
C THR A 32 -13.94 -8.43 -5.08
N CYS A 33 -14.58 -7.33 -4.69
CA CYS A 33 -13.97 -6.01 -4.65
C CYS A 33 -13.76 -5.52 -3.20
N ARG A 34 -12.82 -4.60 -3.04
CA ARG A 34 -12.59 -3.80 -1.83
C ARG A 34 -12.32 -2.35 -2.20
N SER A 35 -12.71 -1.42 -1.35
CA SER A 35 -12.48 0.02 -1.52
C SER A 35 -11.37 0.51 -0.59
N PHE A 36 -10.51 1.39 -1.09
CA PHE A 36 -9.59 2.14 -0.24
C PHE A 36 -10.30 3.36 0.37
N PRO A 37 -9.91 3.82 1.57
CA PRO A 37 -10.50 5.01 2.19
C PRO A 37 -10.58 6.22 1.25
N GLY A 38 -11.72 6.91 1.30
CA GLY A 38 -12.06 8.05 0.43
C GLY A 38 -12.84 7.69 -0.84
N TYR A 39 -12.98 6.41 -1.15
CA TYR A 39 -13.80 5.90 -2.23
C TYR A 39 -14.77 4.85 -1.71
N GLU A 40 -16.07 5.14 -1.72
CA GLU A 40 -17.10 4.16 -1.41
C GLU A 40 -17.59 3.51 -2.70
N LEU A 41 -17.59 2.17 -2.72
CA LEU A 41 -18.17 1.38 -3.80
C LEU A 41 -19.40 0.63 -3.28
N TYR A 42 -20.48 0.66 -4.04
CA TYR A 42 -21.68 -0.09 -3.75
C TYR A 42 -21.79 -1.22 -4.77
N SER A 43 -22.18 -2.40 -4.30
CA SER A 43 -22.51 -3.53 -5.17
C SER A 43 -23.73 -3.21 -6.03
N PRO A 44 -23.96 -3.95 -7.13
CA PRO A 44 -25.17 -3.83 -7.95
C PRO A 44 -26.48 -4.04 -7.15
N HIS A 45 -26.40 -4.71 -6.00
CA HIS A 45 -27.54 -4.93 -5.09
C HIS A 45 -27.67 -3.83 -4.01
N GLY A 46 -26.87 -2.77 -4.08
CA GLY A 46 -26.90 -1.63 -3.17
C GLY A 46 -26.16 -1.82 -1.85
N ALA A 47 -25.54 -2.99 -1.61
CA ALA A 47 -24.72 -3.21 -0.42
C ALA A 47 -23.35 -2.53 -0.56
N LEU A 48 -22.91 -1.82 0.48
CA LEU A 48 -21.58 -1.21 0.53
C LEU A 48 -20.50 -2.30 0.49
N VAL A 49 -19.53 -2.12 -0.39
CA VAL A 49 -18.36 -2.99 -0.49
C VAL A 49 -17.45 -2.73 0.71
N GLN A 50 -16.84 -3.80 1.24
CA GLN A 50 -15.96 -3.68 2.40
C GLN A 50 -14.69 -2.89 2.06
N ASP A 51 -14.32 -1.98 2.96
CA ASP A 51 -13.08 -1.23 2.84
C ASP A 51 -11.84 -2.08 3.20
N ILE A 52 -10.68 -1.64 2.72
CA ILE A 52 -9.38 -2.22 3.07
C ILE A 52 -8.45 -1.15 3.66
N ASP A 53 -7.83 -1.47 4.79
CA ASP A 53 -6.79 -0.62 5.39
C ASP A 53 -5.44 -0.83 4.69
N ILE A 54 -4.59 0.21 4.67
CA ILE A 54 -3.21 0.12 4.17
C ILE A 54 -2.43 -0.98 4.88
N LYS A 55 -2.66 -1.19 6.18
CA LYS A 55 -2.01 -2.26 6.96
C LYS A 55 -2.39 -3.64 6.44
N GLU A 56 -3.65 -3.82 6.08
CA GLU A 56 -4.15 -5.08 5.50
C GLU A 56 -3.56 -5.31 4.11
N LEU A 57 -3.56 -4.27 3.27
CA LEU A 57 -2.95 -4.31 1.94
C LEU A 57 -1.46 -4.69 2.00
N ILE A 58 -0.71 -4.11 2.95
CA ILE A 58 0.72 -4.39 3.15
C ILE A 58 0.96 -5.80 3.69
N ARG A 59 0.11 -6.27 4.62
CA ARG A 59 0.24 -7.60 5.21
C ARG A 59 0.01 -8.71 4.19
N MET A 60 -0.71 -8.42 3.10
CA MET A 60 -0.99 -9.40 2.05
C MET A 60 -1.56 -10.70 2.65
N SER A 61 -2.56 -10.57 3.52
CA SER A 61 -3.19 -11.72 4.18
C SER A 61 -3.92 -12.60 3.15
N GLY A 62 -4.23 -13.85 3.52
CA GLY A 62 -4.99 -14.76 2.67
C GLY A 62 -6.39 -14.26 2.29
N GLU A 63 -6.92 -13.29 3.04
CA GLU A 63 -8.22 -12.63 2.79
C GLU A 63 -8.21 -11.78 1.52
N LEU A 64 -7.03 -11.40 1.02
CA LEU A 64 -6.86 -10.66 -0.23
C LEU A 64 -6.76 -11.56 -1.47
N LYS A 65 -7.07 -12.85 -1.32
CA LYS A 65 -7.00 -13.81 -2.43
C LYS A 65 -8.15 -13.57 -3.41
N ASN A 66 -7.82 -13.38 -4.69
CA ASN A 66 -8.76 -13.11 -5.79
C ASN A 66 -9.59 -11.82 -5.60
N VAL A 67 -9.02 -10.81 -4.95
CA VAL A 67 -9.69 -9.53 -4.69
C VAL A 67 -9.20 -8.44 -5.65
N VAL A 68 -10.08 -7.52 -6.05
CA VAL A 68 -9.72 -6.26 -6.71
C VAL A 68 -9.90 -5.09 -5.74
N VAL A 69 -8.84 -4.35 -5.48
CA VAL A 69 -8.85 -3.14 -4.65
C VAL A 69 -8.95 -1.91 -5.54
N GLY A 70 -9.95 -1.06 -5.31
CA GLY A 70 -10.13 0.23 -5.97
C GLY A 70 -9.58 1.38 -5.11
N ILE A 71 -8.72 2.21 -5.68
CA ILE A 71 -8.07 3.35 -5.01
C ILE A 71 -8.31 4.62 -5.83
N ASP A 72 -9.18 5.51 -5.36
CA ASP A 72 -9.40 6.78 -6.02
C ASP A 72 -8.30 7.78 -5.64
N GLU A 73 -7.81 8.54 -6.63
CA GLU A 73 -6.73 9.53 -6.53
C GLU A 73 -5.50 9.00 -5.78
N ILE A 74 -4.94 7.88 -6.28
CA ILE A 74 -3.84 7.14 -5.64
C ILE A 74 -2.61 8.00 -5.33
N GLN A 75 -2.40 9.11 -6.05
CA GLN A 75 -1.30 10.03 -5.78
C GLN A 75 -1.37 10.65 -4.37
N GLN A 76 -2.55 10.67 -3.72
CA GLN A 76 -2.65 11.09 -2.31
C GLN A 76 -1.81 10.21 -1.38
N PHE A 77 -1.64 8.93 -1.74
CA PHE A 77 -0.86 7.95 -0.97
C PHE A 77 0.48 7.61 -1.63
N ASN A 78 0.57 7.70 -2.96
CA ASN A 78 1.66 7.16 -3.77
C ASN A 78 2.22 8.16 -4.79
N ASP A 79 2.45 9.39 -4.32
CA ASP A 79 2.99 10.49 -5.11
C ASP A 79 4.45 10.24 -5.54
N SER A 80 4.78 10.63 -6.79
CA SER A 80 6.13 10.59 -7.33
C SER A 80 7.05 11.58 -6.62
N SER A 81 6.57 12.75 -6.16
CA SER A 81 7.43 13.71 -5.44
C SER A 81 8.02 13.13 -4.13
N ARG A 82 7.37 12.10 -3.57
CA ARG A 82 7.75 11.43 -2.31
C ARG A 82 8.60 10.18 -2.53
N HIS A 83 9.46 10.17 -3.56
CA HIS A 83 10.46 9.13 -3.78
C HIS A 83 11.23 8.85 -2.47
N MET A 84 11.07 7.65 -1.90
CA MET A 84 11.63 7.13 -0.61
C MET A 84 10.70 7.06 0.60
N THR A 85 9.43 7.46 0.51
CA THR A 85 8.49 7.14 1.61
C THR A 85 8.27 5.63 1.72
N THR A 86 8.12 5.13 2.95
CA THR A 86 7.91 3.72 3.26
C THR A 86 6.66 3.18 2.56
N ILE A 87 5.62 4.01 2.40
CA ILE A 87 4.38 3.67 1.68
C ILE A 87 4.65 3.37 0.20
N ASN A 88 5.41 4.21 -0.52
CA ASN A 88 5.73 3.98 -1.93
C ASN A 88 6.53 2.67 -2.14
N GLN A 89 7.42 2.34 -1.20
CA GLN A 89 8.17 1.08 -1.25
C GLN A 89 7.26 -0.12 -1.01
N LEU A 90 6.41 -0.07 0.02
CA LEU A 90 5.51 -1.15 0.38
C LEU A 90 4.46 -1.42 -0.70
N THR A 91 3.83 -0.37 -1.25
CA THR A 91 2.87 -0.50 -2.36
C THR A 91 3.54 -1.11 -3.59
N GLY A 92 4.79 -0.74 -3.89
CA GLY A 92 5.60 -1.41 -4.90
C GLY A 92 5.81 -2.91 -4.64
N TYR A 93 6.15 -3.30 -3.40
CA TYR A 93 6.29 -4.72 -3.03
C TYR A 93 4.97 -5.48 -3.15
N VAL A 94 3.85 -4.89 -2.73
CA VAL A 94 2.51 -5.47 -2.91
C VAL A 94 2.22 -5.69 -4.38
N GLY A 95 2.46 -4.68 -5.23
CA GLY A 95 2.28 -4.79 -6.67
C GLY A 95 3.12 -5.89 -7.32
N MET A 96 4.37 -6.10 -6.86
CA MET A 96 5.23 -7.19 -7.33
C MET A 96 4.71 -8.57 -6.89
N GLN A 97 4.22 -8.69 -5.67
CA GLN A 97 3.77 -9.97 -5.10
C GLN A 97 2.31 -10.31 -5.41
N ARG A 98 1.55 -9.37 -5.97
CA ARG A 98 0.10 -9.49 -6.24
C ARG A 98 -0.31 -10.81 -6.91
N ARG A 99 0.53 -11.35 -7.80
CA ARG A 99 0.21 -12.57 -8.56
C ARG A 99 0.08 -13.81 -7.67
N LYS A 100 0.77 -13.84 -6.52
CA LYS A 100 0.68 -14.96 -5.55
C LYS A 100 -0.69 -15.06 -4.89
N LEU A 101 -1.39 -13.93 -4.77
CA LEU A 101 -2.72 -13.84 -4.20
C LEU A 101 -3.80 -13.61 -5.26
N SER A 102 -3.45 -13.48 -6.53
CA SER A 102 -4.37 -12.96 -7.55
C SER A 102 -5.03 -11.65 -7.08
N LEU A 103 -4.21 -10.70 -6.59
CA LEU A 103 -4.66 -9.37 -6.17
C LEU A 103 -4.63 -8.36 -7.34
N GLY A 104 -5.75 -7.66 -7.51
CA GLY A 104 -5.97 -6.64 -8.53
C GLY A 104 -5.96 -5.27 -7.88
N ILE A 105 -5.39 -4.29 -8.58
CA ILE A 105 -5.28 -2.93 -8.06
C ILE A 105 -5.76 -2.00 -9.16
N PHE A 106 -6.94 -1.43 -8.97
CA PHE A 106 -7.49 -0.41 -9.83
C PHE A 106 -7.29 0.93 -9.16
N TYR A 107 -6.83 1.91 -9.93
CA TYR A 107 -6.54 3.22 -9.36
C TYR A 107 -6.83 4.34 -10.33
N THR A 108 -7.22 5.50 -9.80
CA THR A 108 -7.38 6.72 -10.59
C THR A 108 -6.27 7.73 -10.27
N LEU A 109 -5.95 8.57 -11.24
CA LEU A 109 -5.03 9.71 -11.10
C LEU A 109 -5.19 10.66 -12.28
N GLN A 110 -4.91 11.95 -12.08
CA GLN A 110 -5.03 12.93 -13.17
C GLN A 110 -3.94 12.74 -14.25
N ASN A 111 -2.69 12.56 -13.82
CA ASN A 111 -1.54 12.40 -14.71
C ASN A 111 -0.74 11.18 -14.31
N TRP A 112 -0.50 10.27 -15.26
CA TRP A 112 0.25 9.05 -15.01
C TRP A 112 1.67 9.30 -14.49
N MET A 113 2.26 10.45 -14.81
CA MET A 113 3.59 10.83 -14.34
C MET A 113 3.66 11.15 -12.84
N TRP A 114 2.51 11.36 -12.19
CA TRP A 114 2.43 11.58 -10.73
C TRP A 114 2.51 10.28 -9.94
N LEU A 115 2.35 9.13 -10.59
CA LEU A 115 2.48 7.85 -9.92
C LEU A 115 3.96 7.51 -9.71
N TYR A 116 4.27 6.93 -8.54
CA TYR A 116 5.57 6.36 -8.24
C TYR A 116 6.05 5.41 -9.35
N ASP A 117 7.30 5.58 -9.78
CA ASP A 117 7.84 4.96 -11.01
C ASP A 117 7.69 3.44 -11.07
N ARG A 118 7.99 2.72 -9.98
CA ARG A 118 7.82 1.25 -9.95
C ARG A 118 6.37 0.83 -10.14
N MET A 119 5.40 1.59 -9.62
CA MET A 119 3.99 1.27 -9.81
C MET A 119 3.56 1.49 -11.27
N ARG A 120 4.11 2.50 -11.96
CA ARG A 120 3.93 2.65 -13.41
C ARG A 120 4.44 1.42 -14.16
N TRP A 121 5.66 0.99 -13.87
CA TRP A 121 6.23 -0.24 -14.43
C TRP A 121 5.47 -1.51 -14.06
N LEU A 122 4.65 -1.52 -13.02
CA LEU A 122 3.83 -2.66 -12.62
C LEU A 122 2.43 -2.62 -13.23
N THR A 123 2.01 -1.49 -13.79
CA THR A 123 0.68 -1.30 -14.40
C THR A 123 0.57 -2.15 -15.67
N HIS A 124 -0.54 -2.88 -15.80
CA HIS A 124 -0.80 -3.77 -16.93
C HIS A 124 -1.64 -3.05 -17.97
N LEU A 125 -2.70 -2.37 -17.51
CA LEU A 125 -3.64 -1.65 -18.35
C LEU A 125 -3.70 -0.19 -17.93
N LEU A 126 -3.77 0.71 -18.90
CA LEU A 126 -3.93 2.14 -18.68
C LEU A 126 -5.10 2.65 -19.53
N THR A 127 -6.16 3.12 -18.88
CA THR A 127 -7.32 3.70 -19.56
C THR A 127 -7.24 5.21 -19.51
N VAL A 128 -7.25 5.82 -20.69
CA VAL A 128 -7.39 7.27 -20.86
C VAL A 128 -8.88 7.59 -20.96
N CYS A 129 -9.35 8.41 -20.04
CA CYS A 129 -10.72 8.87 -19.93
C CYS A 129 -10.82 10.30 -20.47
N SER A 130 -11.87 10.56 -21.24
CA SER A 130 -12.17 11.88 -21.80
C SER A 130 -13.67 12.10 -21.85
N ASP A 131 -14.12 13.30 -21.52
CA ASP A 131 -15.53 13.68 -21.70
C ASP A 131 -15.76 14.02 -23.18
N LEU A 132 -16.75 13.35 -23.78
CA LEU A 132 -17.09 13.54 -25.20
C LEU A 132 -17.60 14.95 -25.47
N HIS A 133 -18.11 15.67 -24.48
CA HIS A 133 -18.49 17.09 -24.61
C HIS A 133 -17.37 17.95 -25.20
N PHE A 134 -16.10 17.68 -24.85
CA PHE A 134 -14.96 18.45 -25.35
C PHE A 134 -14.46 18.02 -26.73
N SER A 135 -14.94 16.88 -27.26
CA SER A 135 -14.57 16.39 -28.58
C SER A 135 -15.23 17.21 -29.71
N PRO A 136 -14.64 17.28 -30.92
CA PRO A 136 -15.27 17.94 -32.07
C PRO A 136 -16.68 17.41 -32.34
N TRP A 137 -16.83 16.08 -32.34
CA TRP A 137 -18.12 15.41 -32.52
C TRP A 137 -19.14 15.77 -31.43
N GLY A 138 -18.73 15.81 -30.16
CA GLY A 138 -19.63 16.17 -29.05
C GLY A 138 -20.08 17.63 -29.10
N LYS A 139 -19.23 18.54 -29.57
CA LYS A 139 -19.58 19.95 -29.80
C LYS A 139 -20.59 20.10 -30.94
N GLU A 140 -20.41 19.38 -32.05
CA GLU A 140 -21.34 19.37 -33.19
C GLU A 140 -22.71 18.79 -32.82
N ASN A 141 -22.74 17.78 -31.96
CA ASN A 141 -23.97 17.10 -31.53
C ASN A 141 -24.59 17.69 -30.24
N HIS A 142 -24.08 18.83 -29.75
CA HIS A 142 -24.59 19.52 -28.56
C HIS A 142 -24.69 18.62 -27.31
N ILE A 143 -23.75 17.70 -27.13
CA ILE A 143 -23.70 16.79 -25.98
C ILE A 143 -23.46 17.60 -24.70
N ARG A 144 -24.18 17.27 -23.63
CA ARG A 144 -23.99 17.94 -22.34
C ARG A 144 -22.76 17.38 -21.62
N GLN A 145 -22.09 18.23 -20.85
CA GLN A 145 -20.96 17.82 -20.02
C GLN A 145 -21.37 16.68 -19.07
N GLY A 146 -20.52 15.66 -18.96
CA GLY A 146 -20.74 14.49 -18.11
C GLY A 146 -21.84 13.53 -18.60
N GLU A 147 -22.36 13.70 -19.81
CA GLU A 147 -23.39 12.82 -20.37
C GLU A 147 -22.79 11.53 -20.95
N TYR A 148 -21.68 11.66 -21.69
CA TYR A 148 -20.96 10.53 -22.27
C TYR A 148 -19.46 10.67 -22.06
N MET A 149 -18.81 9.59 -21.65
CA MET A 149 -17.37 9.53 -21.45
C MET A 149 -16.78 8.51 -22.42
N SER A 150 -15.76 8.92 -23.18
CA SER A 150 -14.99 8.02 -24.02
C SER A 150 -13.79 7.52 -23.24
N ILE A 151 -13.61 6.20 -23.26
CA ILE A 151 -12.47 5.52 -22.67
C ILE A 151 -11.70 4.74 -23.73
N ILE A 152 -10.38 4.87 -23.71
CA ILE A 152 -9.46 4.10 -24.55
C ILE A 152 -8.47 3.42 -23.63
N THR A 153 -8.39 2.09 -23.70
CA THR A 153 -7.49 1.31 -22.85
C THR A 153 -6.27 0.88 -23.63
N TYR A 154 -5.09 1.02 -23.03
CA TYR A 154 -3.82 0.55 -23.56
C TYR A 154 -3.31 -0.62 -22.73
N ASP A 155 -2.85 -1.66 -23.39
CA ASP A 155 -2.11 -2.75 -22.76
C ASP A 155 -0.63 -2.39 -22.64
N CYS A 156 -0.25 -1.79 -21.51
CA CYS A 156 1.11 -1.30 -21.28
C CYS A 156 2.18 -2.40 -21.34
N LYS A 157 1.80 -3.65 -21.02
CA LYS A 157 2.76 -4.76 -20.89
C LYS A 157 2.64 -5.82 -21.97
N GLY A 158 1.64 -5.75 -22.83
CA GLY A 158 1.26 -6.89 -23.66
C GLY A 158 0.70 -8.05 -22.84
N PHE A 159 0.05 -7.76 -21.69
CA PHE A 159 -0.55 -8.78 -20.83
C PHE A 159 -1.72 -9.50 -21.51
N LEU A 160 -2.44 -8.81 -22.38
CA LEU A 160 -3.56 -9.31 -23.17
C LEU A 160 -3.16 -9.51 -24.64
N THR A 161 -2.43 -8.56 -25.22
CA THR A 161 -2.14 -8.56 -26.66
C THR A 161 -0.81 -9.21 -27.02
N GLY A 162 0.06 -9.47 -26.04
CA GLY A 162 1.45 -9.89 -26.26
C GLY A 162 2.38 -8.76 -26.75
N GLN A 163 1.85 -7.56 -27.01
CA GLN A 163 2.60 -6.41 -27.50
C GLN A 163 2.45 -5.20 -26.56
N PRO A 164 3.55 -4.66 -26.00
CA PRO A 164 3.50 -3.48 -25.15
C PRO A 164 2.87 -2.28 -25.87
N TRP A 165 2.10 -1.49 -25.13
CA TRP A 165 1.45 -0.26 -25.58
C TRP A 165 0.41 -0.43 -26.69
N SER A 166 -0.14 -1.63 -26.84
CA SER A 166 -1.20 -1.88 -27.82
C SER A 166 -2.51 -1.25 -27.37
N PRO A 167 -3.19 -0.47 -28.24
CA PRO A 167 -4.53 -0.01 -27.94
C PRO A 167 -5.50 -1.20 -27.96
N LEU A 168 -6.38 -1.23 -26.97
CA LEU A 168 -7.56 -2.09 -26.91
C LEU A 168 -8.77 -1.32 -27.45
N THR A 169 -9.93 -1.99 -27.49
CA THR A 169 -11.19 -1.42 -27.94
C THR A 169 -11.55 -0.16 -27.14
N SER A 170 -11.99 0.88 -27.85
CA SER A 170 -12.59 2.07 -27.23
C SER A 170 -14.02 1.77 -26.80
N MET A 171 -14.44 2.37 -25.70
CA MET A 171 -15.80 2.24 -25.17
C MET A 171 -16.34 3.61 -24.80
N VAL A 172 -17.65 3.78 -24.93
CA VAL A 172 -18.37 4.95 -24.45
C VAL A 172 -19.21 4.55 -23.25
N LEU A 173 -19.03 5.27 -22.15
CA LEU A 173 -19.74 5.08 -20.89
C LEU A 173 -20.79 6.18 -20.68
N ARG A 174 -21.87 5.82 -20.00
CA ARG A 174 -22.93 6.74 -19.53
C ARG A 174 -22.81 6.92 -18.02
N PRO A 175 -22.22 8.03 -17.54
CA PRO A 175 -21.79 8.15 -16.15
C PRO A 175 -22.95 8.17 -15.17
N ARG A 176 -24.09 8.74 -15.59
CA ARG A 176 -25.31 8.86 -14.79
C ARG A 176 -25.86 7.53 -14.33
N GLU A 177 -25.68 6.47 -15.13
CA GLU A 177 -26.13 5.12 -14.79
C GLU A 177 -25.26 4.52 -13.68
N LEU A 178 -24.04 5.02 -13.50
CA LEU A 178 -23.05 4.50 -12.55
C LEU A 178 -22.96 5.29 -11.24
N TRP A 179 -23.40 6.55 -11.21
CA TRP A 179 -23.38 7.38 -10.00
C TRP A 179 -24.04 6.78 -8.76
N PRO A 180 -25.11 5.96 -8.86
CA PRO A 180 -25.66 5.28 -7.68
C PRO A 180 -24.69 4.30 -7.01
N TYR A 181 -23.68 3.81 -7.74
CA TYR A 181 -22.81 2.74 -7.29
C TYR A 181 -21.50 3.21 -6.65
N TYR A 182 -21.26 4.52 -6.57
CA TYR A 182 -20.06 5.00 -5.89
C TYR A 182 -20.21 6.39 -5.27
N ARG A 183 -19.36 6.68 -4.28
CA ARG A 183 -19.12 8.04 -3.78
C ARG A 183 -17.62 8.31 -3.73
N SER A 184 -17.20 9.40 -4.38
CA SER A 184 -15.80 9.81 -4.49
C SER A 184 -15.51 11.17 -3.84
N TYR A 185 -16.49 11.75 -3.14
CA TYR A 185 -16.39 13.08 -2.54
C TYR A 185 -16.05 13.04 -1.05
N ASN A 186 -15.70 11.87 -0.52
CA ASN A 186 -15.32 11.75 0.87
C ASN A 186 -13.97 12.45 1.07
N VAL A 187 -13.99 13.48 1.92
CA VAL A 187 -12.80 14.26 2.25
C VAL A 187 -11.90 13.37 3.10
N ILE A 188 -10.88 12.78 2.47
CA ILE A 188 -9.77 12.14 3.17
C ILE A 188 -9.07 13.23 3.99
N GLY A 189 -8.86 12.97 5.28
CA GLY A 189 -8.15 13.92 6.12
C GLY A 189 -6.73 14.13 5.60
N ILE A 190 -6.28 15.39 5.44
CA ILE A 190 -4.91 15.72 4.98
C ILE A 190 -3.84 14.99 5.82
N PHE A 191 -4.17 14.64 7.06
CA PHE A 191 -3.31 13.93 8.01
C PHE A 191 -3.34 12.39 7.89
N GLU A 192 -4.36 11.77 7.27
CA GLU A 192 -4.35 10.32 7.01
C GLU A 192 -3.23 9.95 6.03
N GLY A 193 -2.97 10.81 5.04
CA GLY A 193 -1.80 10.70 4.14
C GLY A 193 -0.45 11.09 4.77
N GLN A 194 -0.43 11.47 6.06
CA GLN A 194 0.77 11.80 6.84
C GLN A 194 1.08 10.78 7.93
N GLU A 195 0.33 9.67 8.02
CA GLU A 195 0.64 8.60 8.97
C GLU A 195 2.08 8.11 8.78
N ARG A 196 2.92 8.30 9.81
CA ARG A 196 4.31 7.88 9.79
C ARG A 196 4.39 6.38 10.10
N ILE A 197 4.36 5.56 9.05
CA ILE A 197 4.61 4.11 9.17
C ILE A 197 6.09 3.89 9.48
N GLN A 198 6.43 3.54 10.72
CA GLN A 198 7.77 3.08 11.10
C GLN A 198 7.85 1.56 11.07
N ILE A 199 8.63 1.00 10.15
CA ILE A 199 8.93 -0.44 10.11
C ILE A 199 10.17 -0.71 10.94
N LYS A 200 10.01 -1.47 12.04
CA LYS A 200 11.16 -2.07 12.73
C LYS A 200 11.65 -3.26 11.90
N LYS A 201 12.81 -3.12 11.27
CA LYS A 201 13.43 -4.20 10.49
C LYS A 201 13.78 -5.36 11.41
N ARG A 202 13.43 -6.59 11.02
CA ARG A 202 13.97 -7.79 11.66
C ARG A 202 15.45 -7.88 11.30
N LEU A 203 16.32 -7.88 12.31
CA LEU A 203 17.76 -7.96 12.13
C LEU A 203 18.15 -9.43 12.25
N THR A 204 18.56 -10.03 11.13
CA THR A 204 19.13 -11.38 11.12
C THR A 204 20.64 -11.22 11.02
N VAL A 205 21.34 -11.45 12.13
CA VAL A 205 22.80 -11.40 12.17
C VAL A 205 23.33 -12.73 11.65
N TYR A 206 24.01 -12.70 10.51
CA TYR A 206 24.79 -13.83 10.02
C TYR A 206 26.26 -13.57 10.39
N ASP A 207 26.74 -14.27 11.42
CA ASP A 207 28.15 -14.23 11.80
C ASP A 207 28.92 -15.17 10.86
N LEU A 208 29.57 -14.60 9.84
CA LEU A 208 30.34 -15.34 8.83
C LEU A 208 31.70 -15.84 9.35
N ASN A 209 32.08 -15.46 10.58
CA ASN A 209 33.35 -15.84 11.19
C ASN A 209 33.22 -17.01 12.17
N LYS A 210 32.01 -17.51 12.42
CA LYS A 210 31.76 -18.65 13.29
C LYS A 210 31.10 -19.78 12.51
N ALA A 211 31.74 -20.95 12.50
CA ALA A 211 31.09 -22.18 12.09
C ALA A 211 29.86 -22.39 13.00
N GLU A 212 28.68 -22.33 12.40
CA GLU A 212 27.35 -22.65 12.96
C GLU A 212 27.10 -22.21 14.43
N PRO A 213 26.74 -20.93 14.67
CA PRO A 213 26.41 -20.45 16.01
C PRO A 213 25.11 -21.07 16.54
N THR A 214 25.13 -21.56 17.78
CA THR A 214 23.95 -22.07 18.50
C THR A 214 22.94 -20.96 18.81
N PHE A 215 21.65 -21.32 18.90
CA PHE A 215 20.52 -20.39 19.10
C PHE A 215 20.69 -19.44 20.31
N GLU A 216 21.30 -19.92 21.39
CA GLU A 216 21.55 -19.13 22.61
C GLU A 216 22.55 -17.98 22.38
N GLN A 217 23.58 -18.21 21.56
CA GLN A 217 24.60 -17.20 21.23
C GLN A 217 24.04 -16.08 20.34
N ILE A 218 23.03 -16.39 19.52
CA ILE A 218 22.32 -15.41 18.68
C ILE A 218 21.40 -14.53 19.54
N ARG A 219 20.77 -15.12 20.56
CA ARG A 219 19.92 -14.38 21.51
C ARG A 219 20.74 -13.39 22.33
N ASP A 220 21.86 -13.84 22.90
CA ASP A 220 22.68 -13.00 23.78
C ASP A 220 23.32 -11.82 23.00
N ALA A 221 23.73 -12.03 21.74
CA ALA A 221 24.21 -10.94 20.88
C ALA A 221 23.13 -9.89 20.53
N SER A 222 21.85 -10.28 20.56
CA SER A 222 20.72 -9.37 20.31
C SER A 222 20.35 -8.52 21.54
N GLU A 223 20.75 -8.94 22.74
CA GLU A 223 20.48 -8.23 24.00
C GLU A 223 21.56 -7.16 24.29
N ASP A 224 22.78 -7.31 23.76
CA ASP A 224 23.92 -6.42 24.04
C ASP A 224 24.04 -5.17 23.16
N THR A 225 23.12 -4.93 22.21
CA THR A 225 23.14 -3.72 21.40
C THR A 225 22.03 -2.76 21.80
N PRO A 226 22.29 -1.75 22.68
CA PRO A 226 21.27 -0.75 22.97
C PRO A 226 20.99 0.09 21.71
N PRO A 227 19.72 0.45 21.45
CA PRO A 227 19.39 1.36 20.36
C PRO A 227 20.11 2.70 20.57
N VAL A 228 20.69 3.23 19.49
CA VAL A 228 21.40 4.51 19.46
C VAL A 228 20.53 5.59 20.12
N GLY A 229 20.99 6.14 21.25
CA GLY A 229 20.40 7.31 21.89
C GLY A 229 20.15 7.25 23.40
N LEU A 230 20.25 6.10 24.06
CA LEU A 230 20.09 6.00 25.52
C LEU A 230 21.44 5.59 26.16
N LYS A 231 22.03 6.50 26.94
CA LYS A 231 23.24 6.18 27.73
C LYS A 231 22.84 5.14 28.78
N ALA A 232 23.39 3.93 28.67
CA ALA A 232 23.32 2.96 29.74
C ALA A 232 23.94 3.56 31.02
N PRO A 233 23.34 3.36 32.20
CA PRO A 233 23.92 3.86 33.44
C PRO A 233 25.29 3.19 33.64
N ARG A 234 26.36 3.99 33.54
CA ARG A 234 27.72 3.53 33.82
C ARG A 234 27.81 3.24 35.32
N MET A 235 28.07 1.99 35.68
CA MET A 235 28.47 1.63 37.04
C MET A 235 29.80 2.31 37.34
N THR A 236 29.94 2.86 38.54
CA THR A 236 31.23 3.39 38.98
C THR A 236 32.18 2.22 39.26
N GLU A 237 33.49 2.41 39.12
CA GLU A 237 34.49 1.34 39.35
C GLU A 237 34.36 0.71 40.74
N SER A 238 33.97 1.51 41.74
CA SER A 238 33.65 1.06 43.09
C SER A 238 32.47 0.09 43.19
N GLU A 239 31.49 0.16 42.29
CA GLU A 239 30.37 -0.77 42.25
C GLU A 239 30.78 -2.09 41.63
N VAL A 240 31.59 -2.05 40.58
CA VAL A 240 32.11 -3.26 39.91
C VAL A 240 32.94 -4.10 40.88
N GLU A 241 33.82 -3.48 41.66
CA GLU A 241 34.62 -4.18 42.68
C GLU A 241 33.76 -4.80 43.78
N LEU A 242 32.72 -4.10 44.23
CA LEU A 242 31.81 -4.60 45.27
C LEU A 242 31.06 -5.85 44.80
N TYR A 243 30.59 -5.86 43.55
CA TYR A 243 29.87 -7.00 42.99
C TYR A 243 30.78 -8.18 42.66
N GLN A 244 32.03 -7.93 42.26
CA GLN A 244 33.03 -8.99 42.14
C GLN A 244 33.31 -9.67 43.48
N ARG A 245 33.50 -8.91 44.56
CA ARG A 245 33.69 -9.50 45.90
C ARG A 245 32.50 -10.33 46.38
N LEU A 246 31.27 -9.90 46.09
CA LEU A 246 30.06 -10.66 46.46
C LEU A 246 29.92 -11.95 45.63
N SER A 247 30.30 -11.91 44.36
CA SER A 247 30.36 -13.10 43.50
C SER A 247 31.42 -14.08 44.00
N ASP A 248 32.61 -13.59 44.37
CA ASP A 248 33.70 -14.43 44.89
C ASP A 248 33.36 -15.07 46.25
N GLN A 249 32.47 -14.43 47.02
CA GLN A 249 31.90 -14.97 48.25
C GLN A 249 30.75 -15.97 48.01
N GLY A 250 30.45 -16.31 46.74
CA GLY A 250 29.46 -17.32 46.38
C GLY A 250 28.01 -16.85 46.49
N VAL A 251 27.76 -15.54 46.55
CA VAL A 251 26.40 -15.00 46.55
C VAL A 251 25.79 -15.22 45.16
N PRO A 252 24.58 -15.81 45.06
CA PRO A 252 23.92 -16.03 43.78
C PRO A 252 23.71 -14.73 43.00
N MET A 253 23.97 -14.78 41.69
CA MET A 253 23.82 -13.63 40.80
C MET A 253 22.38 -13.09 40.71
N SER A 254 21.38 -13.90 41.06
CA SER A 254 19.98 -13.48 41.20
C SER A 254 19.82 -12.42 42.30
N ASP A 255 20.46 -12.65 43.43
CA ASP A 255 20.29 -11.86 44.65
C ASP A 255 21.08 -10.55 44.52
N ILE A 256 22.24 -10.62 43.87
CA ILE A 256 23.03 -9.46 43.45
C ILE A 256 22.23 -8.54 42.51
N ARG A 257 21.45 -9.11 41.59
CA ARG A 257 20.58 -8.36 40.66
C ARG A 257 19.38 -7.73 41.36
N GLU A 258 18.82 -8.37 42.38
CA GLU A 258 17.75 -7.78 43.21
C GLU A 258 18.25 -6.61 44.06
N ILE A 259 19.41 -6.74 44.69
CA ILE A 259 20.05 -5.65 45.45
C ILE A 259 20.31 -4.43 44.54
N ARG A 260 20.71 -4.67 43.29
CA ARG A 260 20.89 -3.62 42.27
C ARG A 260 19.58 -2.91 41.94
N LYS A 261 18.47 -3.65 41.80
CA LYS A 261 17.14 -3.06 41.57
C LYS A 261 16.66 -2.23 42.76
N MET A 262 16.90 -2.70 43.99
CA MET A 262 16.53 -1.96 45.21
C MET A 262 17.32 -0.64 45.37
N LYS A 263 18.61 -0.61 45.00
CA LYS A 263 19.44 0.60 45.05
C LYS A 263 19.10 1.64 43.98
N GLN A 264 18.58 1.21 42.83
CA GLN A 264 18.23 2.11 41.72
C GLN A 264 16.88 2.82 41.88
N GLY A 265 16.10 2.46 42.91
CA GLY A 265 15.05 3.30 43.47
C GLY A 265 14.07 3.96 42.49
N VAL A 266 13.61 3.23 41.45
CA VAL A 266 12.38 3.44 40.65
C VAL A 266 11.94 2.09 40.09
#